data_AF-A0A6A5SR58-F1
#
_entry.id   AF-A0A6A5SR58-F1
#
_cell.length_a   1.000
_cell.length_b   1.000
_cell.length_c   1.000
_cell.angle_alpha   90.00
_cell.angle_beta   90.00
_cell.angle_gamma   90.00
#
_symmetry.space_group_name_H-M   'P 1'
#
loop_
_entity.id
_entity.type
_entity.pdbx_description
1 polymer ?
#
loop_
_entity_poly.entity_id
_entity_poly.type
_entity_poly.pdbx_seq_one_letter_code
_entity_poly.pdbx_strand_id
1 'polypeptide(L)'
;MSWTPVDFSCVRYSPVEGTHYFYDPAFPSSIQFLLSGRWEPWDVSYVKYKAQDSDIRRVAEEAETRLVQHPHLGYVQWPSPPPSGPLSGPSPVPVNDPPQPSGDYPHPSPPVDLAPLAPSLGHGQHAQPSIPASPQDQGSHLSVEPHATSYASSNGLHPSSHDGSEQMPVVTTPTAQTASLDNANANYSTGLKPHATHGPALQPATGAILSRTRETKILLSIDGDGIRGLSALLVVESLVNAICVKVGQRLDSHQIFDLTGGSSLGGVIAIMLCRLRMQAHRAREAYKQIARQVYLNKRDYFISLDPHAQTPNIDGMALENEIKAAIKQELGSPHELLLDGRPESGDVFAVTSHIEIGVNKAALMRSYQTRRITAPELDSNMPIWQVMKATSVAPRYMLPVPGATPRLVIEPGLVDHGTAKNNPVRDILYECRKLFRYANDMVIIVSVGTGIGLDRSSEIAEMANSVEDRQAQARVWADRFEQENLALIERGWLKYFRFNVPGLEDVPLEEWCHEDLIKEKTSAYLAQPEIGKRFYACVDAITALLLAPPR
;
A
#
# COMPACT_ATOMS: atom_id res chain seq x y z
N MET A 1 -7.80 -18.14 17.84
CA MET A 1 -7.80 -19.54 17.35
C MET A 1 -6.70 -20.30 18.07
N SER A 2 -7.01 -21.44 18.69
CA SER A 2 -6.01 -22.33 19.29
C SER A 2 -5.30 -23.08 18.17
N TRP A 3 -3.99 -22.90 18.05
CA TRP A 3 -3.17 -23.65 17.10
C TRP A 3 -3.08 -25.10 17.55
N THR A 4 -3.56 -26.04 16.72
CA THR A 4 -3.44 -27.48 16.97
C THR A 4 -2.12 -27.97 16.39
N PRO A 5 -1.19 -28.49 17.21
CA PRO A 5 0.07 -29.03 16.72
C PRO A 5 -0.18 -30.21 15.77
N VAL A 6 0.59 -30.27 14.68
CA VAL A 6 0.45 -31.30 13.66
C VAL A 6 1.19 -32.56 14.07
N ASP A 7 0.44 -33.64 14.30
CA ASP A 7 1.03 -34.97 14.40
C ASP A 7 1.22 -35.57 13.00
N PHE A 8 2.46 -35.55 12.53
CA PHE A 8 2.83 -36.08 11.21
C PHE A 8 2.56 -37.59 11.05
N SER A 9 2.39 -38.35 12.14
CA SER A 9 2.03 -39.77 12.06
C SER A 9 0.57 -40.01 11.66
N CYS A 10 -0.29 -39.01 11.90
CA CYS A 10 -1.71 -39.02 11.55
C CYS A 10 -1.99 -38.44 10.15
N VAL A 11 -0.98 -37.87 9.50
CA VAL A 11 -1.13 -37.29 8.16
C VAL A 11 -1.40 -38.36 7.12
N ARG A 12 -2.40 -38.12 6.28
CA ARG A 12 -2.81 -38.93 5.14
C ARG A 12 -2.87 -38.04 3.90
N TYR A 13 -2.75 -38.65 2.72
CA TYR A 13 -2.97 -37.96 1.46
C TYR A 13 -4.28 -38.41 0.85
N SER A 14 -5.15 -37.47 0.49
CA SER A 14 -6.34 -37.76 -0.30
C SER A 14 -6.04 -37.54 -1.78
N PRO A 15 -6.08 -38.58 -2.63
CA PRO A 15 -5.95 -38.42 -4.07
C PRO A 15 -7.19 -37.78 -4.70
N VAL A 16 -8.34 -37.78 -4.00
CA VAL A 16 -9.60 -37.19 -4.47
C VAL A 16 -9.61 -35.68 -4.23
N GLU A 17 -9.18 -35.23 -3.04
CA GLU A 17 -9.05 -33.80 -2.73
C GLU A 17 -7.72 -33.20 -3.24
N GLY A 18 -6.75 -34.05 -3.60
CA GLY A 18 -5.44 -33.63 -4.06
C GLY A 18 -4.56 -32.99 -2.97
N THR A 19 -4.86 -33.22 -1.69
CA THR A 19 -4.15 -32.61 -0.56
C THR A 19 -3.88 -33.58 0.59
N HIS A 20 -2.91 -33.23 1.43
CA HIS A 20 -2.68 -33.93 2.70
C HIS A 20 -3.68 -33.44 3.75
N TYR A 21 -4.17 -34.34 4.58
CA TYR A 21 -5.06 -34.02 5.68
C TYR A 21 -4.68 -34.82 6.94
N PHE A 22 -5.08 -34.33 8.11
CA PHE A 22 -5.06 -35.14 9.33
C PHE A 22 -6.19 -34.73 10.26
N TYR A 23 -6.62 -35.69 11.07
CA TYR A 23 -7.61 -35.50 12.13
C TYR A 23 -6.98 -35.92 13.45
N ASP A 24 -7.04 -35.04 14.45
CA ASP A 24 -6.57 -35.30 15.81
C ASP A 24 -7.79 -35.44 16.73
N PRO A 25 -8.01 -36.61 17.36
CA PRO A 25 -9.08 -36.79 18.33
C PRO A 25 -9.03 -35.84 19.53
N ALA A 26 -7.88 -35.25 19.86
CA ALA A 26 -7.75 -34.21 20.90
C ALA A 26 -8.38 -32.87 20.48
N PHE A 27 -8.57 -32.64 19.17
CA PHE A 27 -9.21 -31.46 18.60
C PHE A 27 -10.38 -31.88 17.70
N PRO A 28 -11.42 -32.49 18.29
CA PRO A 28 -12.41 -33.26 17.55
C PRO A 28 -13.31 -32.43 16.63
N SER A 29 -13.33 -31.09 16.77
CA SER A 29 -14.16 -30.17 15.98
C SER A 29 -13.61 -29.85 14.59
N SER A 30 -12.37 -30.23 14.28
CA SER A 30 -11.74 -29.85 13.01
C SER A 30 -10.87 -30.94 12.37
N ILE A 31 -10.88 -31.00 11.05
CA ILE A 31 -9.93 -31.75 10.22
C ILE A 31 -9.00 -30.73 9.56
N GLN A 32 -7.69 -30.96 9.62
CA GLN A 32 -6.72 -30.05 9.02
C GLN A 32 -6.33 -30.48 7.62
N PHE A 33 -6.20 -29.52 6.70
CA PHE A 33 -5.78 -29.73 5.32
C PHE A 33 -4.52 -28.92 4.99
N LEU A 34 -3.60 -29.49 4.21
CA LEU A 34 -2.38 -28.82 3.77
C LEU A 34 -2.67 -28.03 2.49
N LEU A 35 -3.03 -26.76 2.63
CA LEU A 35 -3.37 -25.86 1.54
C LEU A 35 -2.27 -24.82 1.38
N SER A 36 -1.72 -24.71 0.17
CA SER A 36 -0.68 -23.71 -0.15
C SER A 36 0.52 -23.72 0.81
N GLY A 37 0.89 -24.90 1.32
CA GLY A 37 2.02 -25.08 2.23
C GLY A 37 1.72 -24.75 3.70
N ARG A 38 0.46 -24.53 4.08
CA ARG A 38 0.03 -24.31 5.47
C ARG A 38 -1.08 -25.29 5.85
N TRP A 39 -1.12 -25.67 7.13
CA TRP A 39 -2.20 -26.49 7.68
C TRP A 39 -3.36 -25.61 8.09
N GLU A 40 -4.54 -25.87 7.53
CA GLU A 40 -5.77 -25.12 7.77
C GLU A 40 -6.84 -26.02 8.41
N PRO A 41 -7.40 -25.65 9.59
CA PRO A 41 -8.45 -26.43 10.23
C PRO A 41 -9.82 -26.12 9.61
N TRP A 42 -10.53 -27.16 9.18
CA TRP A 42 -11.90 -27.08 8.66
C TRP A 42 -12.86 -27.80 9.62
N ASP A 43 -14.02 -27.20 9.87
CA ASP A 43 -15.02 -27.77 10.77
C ASP A 43 -15.54 -29.13 10.27
N VAL A 44 -15.73 -30.09 11.18
CA VAL A 44 -16.15 -31.46 10.82
C VAL A 44 -17.53 -31.52 10.15
N SER A 45 -18.50 -30.67 10.51
CA SER A 45 -19.79 -30.61 9.80
C SER A 45 -19.63 -30.10 8.38
N TYR A 46 -18.76 -29.11 8.16
CA TYR A 46 -18.46 -28.59 6.82
C TYR A 46 -17.77 -29.66 5.96
N VAL A 47 -16.78 -30.36 6.52
CA VAL A 47 -16.02 -31.40 5.81
C VAL A 47 -16.93 -32.59 5.47
N LYS A 48 -17.78 -33.04 6.39
CA LYS A 48 -18.80 -34.07 6.14
C LYS A 48 -19.68 -33.74 4.93
N TYR A 49 -20.07 -32.46 4.79
CA TYR A 49 -20.94 -32.02 3.71
C TYR A 49 -20.19 -31.80 2.37
N LYS A 50 -18.98 -31.25 2.41
CA LYS A 50 -18.27 -30.77 1.21
C LYS A 50 -17.22 -31.70 0.63
N ALA A 51 -16.57 -32.53 1.46
CA ALA A 51 -15.51 -33.42 0.99
C ALA A 51 -16.06 -34.31 -0.14
N GLN A 52 -15.28 -34.56 -1.18
CA GLN A 52 -15.54 -35.54 -2.23
C GLN A 52 -15.00 -36.92 -1.87
N ASP A 53 -13.94 -36.97 -1.06
CA ASP A 53 -13.36 -38.22 -0.57
C ASP A 53 -14.24 -38.89 0.49
N SER A 54 -14.64 -40.15 0.24
CA SER A 54 -15.48 -40.92 1.16
C SER A 54 -14.79 -41.24 2.49
N ASP A 55 -13.46 -41.41 2.50
CA ASP A 55 -12.73 -41.68 3.75
C ASP A 55 -12.69 -40.43 4.63
N ILE A 56 -12.49 -39.25 4.04
CA ILE A 56 -12.53 -37.97 4.76
C ILE A 56 -13.94 -37.71 5.31
N ARG A 57 -14.99 -37.95 4.50
CA ARG A 57 -16.38 -37.83 4.99
C ARG A 57 -16.65 -38.73 6.18
N ARG A 58 -16.22 -40.00 6.13
CA ARG A 58 -16.40 -40.93 7.26
C ARG A 58 -15.71 -40.42 8.52
N VAL A 59 -14.47 -39.92 8.42
CA VAL A 59 -13.74 -39.33 9.56
C VAL A 59 -14.51 -38.14 10.14
N ALA A 60 -15.05 -37.29 9.28
CA ALA A 60 -15.85 -36.13 9.68
C ALA A 60 -17.19 -36.55 10.34
N GLU A 61 -17.87 -37.57 9.81
CA GLU A 61 -19.11 -38.13 10.36
C GLU A 61 -18.91 -38.74 11.75
N GLU A 62 -17.84 -39.52 11.93
CA GLU A 62 -17.49 -40.10 13.23
C GLU A 62 -17.14 -39.02 14.26
N ALA A 63 -16.40 -37.99 13.85
CA ALA A 63 -16.04 -36.87 14.69
C ALA A 63 -17.26 -36.04 15.14
N GLU A 64 -18.12 -35.67 14.19
CA GLU A 64 -19.36 -34.94 14.47
C GLU A 64 -20.30 -35.75 15.38
N THR A 65 -20.44 -37.07 15.13
CA THR A 65 -21.27 -37.94 15.97
C THR A 65 -20.78 -37.98 17.42
N ARG A 66 -19.46 -38.02 17.65
CA ARG A 66 -18.87 -37.99 19.00
C ARG A 66 -19.12 -36.64 19.70
N LEU A 67 -19.01 -35.52 18.96
CA LEU A 67 -19.27 -34.18 19.50
C LEU A 67 -20.73 -33.99 19.90
N VAL A 68 -21.67 -34.50 19.10
CA VAL A 68 -23.11 -34.42 19.39
C VAL A 68 -23.49 -35.29 20.60
N GLN A 69 -22.84 -36.44 20.79
CA GLN A 69 -23.08 -37.32 21.94
C GLN A 69 -22.46 -36.82 23.26
N HIS A 70 -21.48 -35.90 23.18
CA HIS A 70 -20.75 -35.35 24.33
C HIS A 70 -20.80 -33.81 24.38
N PRO A 71 -21.98 -33.22 24.68
CA PRO A 71 -22.21 -31.77 24.59
C PRO A 71 -21.43 -30.89 25.60
N HIS A 72 -20.63 -31.48 26.49
CA HIS A 72 -19.80 -30.76 27.46
C HIS A 72 -18.58 -30.06 26.84
N LEU A 73 -18.33 -30.23 25.54
CA LEU A 73 -17.24 -29.58 24.79
C LEU A 73 -17.65 -28.24 24.13
N GLY A 74 -18.87 -27.75 24.35
CA GLY A 74 -19.30 -26.44 23.83
C GLY A 74 -19.40 -26.37 22.31
N TYR A 75 -19.49 -27.52 21.63
CA TYR A 75 -19.62 -27.60 20.18
C TYR A 75 -21.03 -27.15 19.74
N VAL A 76 -21.07 -26.16 18.86
CA VAL A 76 -22.29 -25.72 18.17
C VAL A 76 -22.17 -26.19 16.72
N GLN A 77 -23.11 -27.00 16.28
CA GLN A 77 -23.13 -27.54 14.92
C GLN A 77 -23.14 -26.40 13.90
N TRP A 78 -22.31 -26.50 12.87
CA TRP A 78 -22.30 -25.53 11.77
C TRP A 78 -23.68 -25.48 11.09
N PRO A 79 -24.23 -24.30 10.76
CA PRO A 79 -25.56 -24.20 10.16
C PRO A 79 -25.60 -24.90 8.79
N SER A 80 -26.59 -25.78 8.60
CA SER A 80 -26.82 -26.46 7.33
C SER A 80 -27.09 -25.44 6.21
N PRO A 81 -26.50 -25.58 5.01
CA PRO A 81 -26.87 -24.77 3.86
C PRO A 81 -28.33 -25.04 3.45
N PRO A 82 -29.04 -24.06 2.86
CA PRO A 82 -30.44 -24.23 2.45
C PRO A 82 -30.58 -25.32 1.37
N PRO A 83 -31.73 -26.02 1.30
CA PRO A 83 -31.91 -27.14 0.39
C PRO A 83 -31.89 -26.69 -1.09
N SER A 84 -31.26 -27.50 -1.93
CA SER A 84 -31.25 -27.33 -3.39
C SER A 84 -32.61 -27.70 -4.00
N GLY A 85 -33.46 -26.70 -4.22
CA GLY A 85 -34.65 -26.80 -5.06
C GLY A 85 -34.53 -25.92 -6.31
N PRO A 86 -35.11 -26.32 -7.47
CA PRO A 86 -35.10 -25.50 -8.68
C PRO A 86 -35.98 -24.25 -8.48
N LEU A 87 -35.43 -23.07 -8.81
CA LEU A 87 -36.16 -21.81 -8.85
C LEU A 87 -37.28 -21.89 -9.89
N SER A 88 -38.53 -21.93 -9.42
CA SER A 88 -39.71 -21.71 -10.25
C SER A 88 -39.75 -20.24 -10.63
N GLY A 89 -39.53 -19.93 -11.91
CA GLY A 89 -39.71 -18.58 -12.45
C GLY A 89 -41.18 -18.15 -12.45
N PRO A 90 -41.48 -16.84 -12.41
CA PRO A 90 -42.85 -16.35 -12.46
C PRO A 90 -43.48 -16.59 -13.84
N SER A 91 -44.73 -17.04 -13.88
CA SER A 91 -45.50 -17.25 -15.10
C SER A 91 -45.79 -15.92 -15.84
N PRO A 92 -45.87 -15.93 -17.19
CA PRO A 92 -46.07 -14.71 -17.98
C PRO A 92 -47.54 -14.26 -17.99
N VAL A 93 -47.72 -12.94 -17.93
CA VAL A 93 -49.00 -12.22 -18.13
C VAL A 93 -49.23 -12.04 -19.64
N PRO A 94 -50.47 -12.19 -20.17
CA PRO A 94 -50.73 -12.01 -21.60
C PRO A 94 -50.75 -10.52 -21.98
N VAL A 95 -50.02 -10.18 -23.05
CA VAL A 95 -49.99 -8.83 -23.63
C VAL A 95 -50.96 -8.77 -24.81
N ASN A 96 -51.88 -7.79 -24.77
CA ASN A 96 -52.76 -7.40 -25.88
C ASN A 96 -51.98 -6.61 -26.94
N ASP A 97 -52.19 -6.94 -28.21
CA ASP A 97 -51.70 -6.20 -29.38
C ASP A 97 -52.36 -4.82 -29.55
N PRO A 98 -51.62 -3.83 -30.08
CA PRO A 98 -52.18 -2.76 -30.90
C PRO A 98 -51.59 -2.71 -32.34
N PRO A 99 -52.26 -2.02 -33.28
CA PRO A 99 -52.19 -2.32 -34.72
C PRO A 99 -51.03 -1.66 -35.47
N GLN A 100 -50.71 -2.26 -36.63
CA GLN A 100 -49.77 -1.79 -37.64
C GLN A 100 -50.03 -0.35 -38.13
N PRO A 101 -48.99 0.28 -38.72
CA PRO A 101 -49.15 0.70 -40.11
C PRO A 101 -47.99 0.31 -41.04
N SER A 102 -48.41 -0.15 -42.22
CA SER A 102 -47.84 -0.15 -43.57
C SER A 102 -46.53 0.62 -43.85
N GLY A 103 -45.66 0.01 -44.68
CA GLY A 103 -44.78 0.75 -45.58
C GLY A 103 -43.45 0.08 -45.98
N ASP A 104 -43.53 -0.91 -46.88
CA ASP A 104 -42.71 -1.03 -48.10
C ASP A 104 -41.17 -1.28 -48.10
N TYR A 105 -40.86 -2.45 -48.71
CA TYR A 105 -39.69 -2.87 -49.53
C TYR A 105 -38.43 -3.50 -48.86
N PRO A 106 -37.69 -4.40 -49.56
CA PRO A 106 -38.05 -5.82 -49.73
C PRO A 106 -36.90 -6.78 -49.35
N HIS A 107 -37.26 -8.03 -49.07
CA HIS A 107 -36.39 -9.21 -48.91
C HIS A 107 -36.52 -10.10 -50.19
N PRO A 108 -35.85 -11.27 -50.38
CA PRO A 108 -34.56 -11.80 -49.85
C PRO A 108 -33.77 -12.76 -50.82
N SER A 109 -32.69 -13.38 -50.29
CA SER A 109 -32.31 -14.83 -50.42
C SER A 109 -31.32 -15.32 -51.53
N PRO A 110 -30.66 -16.53 -51.42
CA PRO A 110 -29.49 -16.90 -50.59
C PRO A 110 -28.47 -17.81 -51.39
N PRO A 111 -27.92 -18.95 -50.88
CA PRO A 111 -26.65 -19.16 -50.16
C PRO A 111 -25.63 -20.06 -50.93
N VAL A 112 -24.54 -20.51 -50.28
CA VAL A 112 -23.98 -21.91 -50.26
C VAL A 112 -22.49 -21.92 -49.83
N ASP A 113 -22.27 -22.36 -48.59
CA ASP A 113 -21.47 -23.51 -48.11
C ASP A 113 -20.01 -23.85 -48.55
N LEU A 114 -19.30 -24.32 -47.51
CA LEU A 114 -18.25 -25.35 -47.42
C LEU A 114 -16.74 -24.99 -47.52
N ALA A 115 -16.05 -25.38 -46.44
CA ALA A 115 -14.60 -25.45 -46.20
C ALA A 115 -13.95 -26.68 -46.92
N PRO A 116 -12.78 -27.19 -46.48
CA PRO A 116 -11.40 -26.67 -46.49
C PRO A 116 -10.44 -27.61 -47.26
N LEU A 117 -9.15 -27.25 -47.42
CA LEU A 117 -7.93 -28.10 -47.38
C LEU A 117 -6.78 -27.55 -48.27
N ALA A 118 -5.57 -27.53 -47.70
CA ALA A 118 -4.28 -27.26 -48.34
C ALA A 118 -3.76 -28.50 -49.12
N PRO A 119 -2.48 -28.63 -49.53
CA PRO A 119 -1.49 -27.73 -50.17
C PRO A 119 -0.87 -28.36 -51.46
N SER A 120 -0.03 -27.63 -52.22
CA SER A 120 1.21 -28.18 -52.83
C SER A 120 2.08 -27.16 -53.61
N LEU A 121 3.34 -27.09 -53.16
CA LEU A 121 4.64 -27.12 -53.87
C LEU A 121 4.91 -26.32 -55.17
N GLY A 122 5.98 -25.51 -55.10
CA GLY A 122 6.82 -25.09 -56.23
C GLY A 122 8.10 -24.36 -55.75
N HIS A 123 9.27 -24.95 -56.01
CA HIS A 123 10.65 -24.54 -55.67
C HIS A 123 11.10 -23.14 -56.19
N GLY A 124 12.17 -22.49 -55.69
CA GLY A 124 13.17 -22.90 -54.70
C GLY A 124 14.39 -21.95 -54.55
N GLN A 125 15.43 -22.49 -53.88
CA GLN A 125 16.85 -22.06 -53.75
C GLN A 125 17.14 -20.71 -53.05
N HIS A 126 18.14 -20.51 -52.19
CA HIS A 126 19.32 -21.26 -51.75
C HIS A 126 19.87 -20.64 -50.43
N ALA A 127 20.68 -21.43 -49.69
CA ALA A 127 21.74 -21.06 -48.72
C ALA A 127 21.42 -21.18 -47.20
N GLN A 128 21.99 -22.23 -46.59
CA GLN A 128 22.29 -22.37 -45.15
C GLN A 128 23.73 -21.87 -44.85
N PRO A 129 24.06 -21.64 -43.56
CA PRO A 129 24.79 -22.70 -42.86
C PRO A 129 24.29 -23.01 -41.43
N SER A 130 24.72 -24.18 -40.99
CA SER A 130 24.33 -25.03 -39.87
C SER A 130 24.99 -24.67 -38.52
N ILE A 131 24.28 -25.04 -37.45
CA ILE A 131 24.75 -25.13 -36.05
C ILE A 131 25.47 -26.47 -35.87
N PRO A 132 26.50 -26.53 -35.01
CA PRO A 132 26.72 -27.73 -34.22
C PRO A 132 26.75 -27.48 -32.70
N ALA A 133 26.43 -28.56 -32.01
CA ALA A 133 26.19 -28.72 -30.59
C ALA A 133 27.43 -28.60 -29.68
N SER A 134 27.14 -28.50 -28.38
CA SER A 134 28.05 -28.56 -27.23
C SER A 134 29.00 -29.76 -27.20
N PRO A 135 30.15 -29.64 -26.52
CA PRO A 135 30.83 -30.78 -25.90
C PRO A 135 30.91 -30.68 -24.36
N GLN A 136 30.81 -31.85 -23.73
CA GLN A 136 31.14 -32.14 -22.33
C GLN A 136 32.66 -32.27 -22.10
N ASP A 137 33.06 -31.99 -20.85
CA ASP A 137 34.18 -32.52 -20.05
C ASP A 137 35.59 -32.67 -20.64
N GLN A 138 36.52 -31.87 -20.11
CA GLN A 138 37.82 -32.34 -19.62
C GLN A 138 38.24 -31.55 -18.37
N GLY A 139 38.54 -32.28 -17.30
CA GLY A 139 39.00 -31.71 -16.04
C GLY A 139 40.48 -31.33 -16.02
N SER A 140 40.87 -30.54 -15.01
CA SER A 140 42.15 -30.71 -14.35
C SER A 140 42.10 -30.15 -12.92
N HIS A 141 42.62 -31.00 -12.04
CA HIS A 141 42.85 -30.84 -10.61
C HIS A 141 43.58 -29.55 -10.23
N LEU A 142 43.24 -29.00 -9.06
CA LEU A 142 44.21 -28.72 -7.99
C LEU A 142 43.49 -28.83 -6.62
N SER A 143 43.94 -29.79 -5.83
CA SER A 143 43.48 -30.15 -4.49
C SER A 143 44.20 -29.32 -3.41
N VAL A 144 43.57 -29.06 -2.26
CA VAL A 144 43.95 -29.43 -0.86
C VAL A 144 43.63 -28.20 0.00
N GLU A 145 43.03 -28.19 1.20
CA GLU A 145 42.23 -29.07 2.06
C GLU A 145 41.55 -28.15 3.12
N PRO A 146 40.56 -28.65 3.89
CA PRO A 146 39.74 -27.86 4.80
C PRO A 146 40.22 -27.93 6.26
N HIS A 147 40.06 -26.85 7.02
CA HIS A 147 40.08 -26.92 8.48
C HIS A 147 38.73 -26.50 9.08
N ALA A 148 38.03 -27.52 9.57
CA ALA A 148 37.06 -27.37 10.65
C ALA A 148 37.79 -27.48 11.99
N THR A 149 37.47 -26.63 12.96
CA THR A 149 37.58 -26.96 14.38
C THR A 149 36.41 -26.35 15.14
N SER A 150 35.77 -27.21 15.93
CA SER A 150 34.73 -26.94 16.92
C SER A 150 35.31 -26.98 18.34
N TYR A 151 34.58 -26.38 19.28
CA TYR A 151 34.71 -26.40 20.75
C TYR A 151 35.73 -25.46 21.40
N ALA A 152 35.25 -24.50 22.20
CA ALA A 152 35.07 -24.69 23.64
C ALA A 152 34.43 -23.46 24.30
N SER A 153 33.49 -23.75 25.20
CA SER A 153 32.92 -22.84 26.20
C SER A 153 33.91 -22.63 27.35
N SER A 154 33.91 -21.45 27.97
CA SER A 154 34.33 -21.30 29.37
C SER A 154 33.48 -20.24 30.08
N ASN A 155 32.87 -20.68 31.18
CA ASN A 155 32.33 -19.90 32.30
C ASN A 155 33.40 -18.88 32.77
N GLY A 156 33.13 -17.67 33.26
CA GLY A 156 32.05 -17.20 34.13
C GLY A 156 32.71 -16.61 35.39
N LEU A 157 32.31 -15.41 35.83
CA LEU A 157 32.33 -14.94 37.22
C LEU A 157 31.61 -13.58 37.30
N HIS A 158 30.85 -13.42 38.39
CA HIS A 158 29.79 -12.45 38.65
C HIS A 158 30.27 -11.44 39.74
N PRO A 159 29.37 -10.71 40.44
CA PRO A 159 29.18 -9.26 40.40
C PRO A 159 29.90 -8.45 41.52
N SER A 160 29.81 -7.12 41.44
CA SER A 160 29.89 -6.26 42.63
C SER A 160 28.85 -5.13 42.55
N SER A 161 27.87 -5.24 43.45
CA SER A 161 26.92 -4.22 43.89
C SER A 161 27.64 -3.07 44.59
N HIS A 162 27.25 -1.83 44.31
CA HIS A 162 27.37 -0.76 45.29
C HIS A 162 26.08 0.05 45.37
N ASP A 163 25.55 0.01 46.59
CA ASP A 163 24.45 0.74 47.18
C ASP A 163 24.82 2.22 47.32
N GLY A 164 23.87 3.12 47.11
CA GLY A 164 24.12 4.57 47.06
C GLY A 164 22.83 5.37 46.94
N SER A 165 22.08 5.40 48.03
CA SER A 165 20.92 6.24 48.28
C SER A 165 21.24 7.74 48.19
N GLU A 166 20.54 8.50 47.34
CA GLU A 166 20.37 9.94 47.54
C GLU A 166 18.92 10.39 47.28
N GLN A 167 18.47 11.23 48.19
CA GLN A 167 17.09 11.60 48.47
C GLN A 167 16.57 12.69 47.51
N MET A 168 15.29 12.56 47.14
CA MET A 168 14.46 13.62 46.54
C MET A 168 14.01 14.63 47.60
N PRO A 169 13.97 15.94 47.31
CA PRO A 169 13.16 16.86 48.07
C PRO A 169 11.77 17.01 47.44
N VAL A 170 10.77 16.79 48.30
CA VAL A 170 9.35 17.07 48.14
C VAL A 170 9.13 18.56 47.93
N VAL A 171 8.31 18.94 46.93
CA VAL A 171 7.64 20.26 46.92
C VAL A 171 6.16 20.08 46.62
N THR A 172 5.40 20.76 47.47
CA THR A 172 3.98 20.77 47.78
C THR A 172 3.05 21.28 46.67
N THR A 173 1.91 20.63 46.55
CA THR A 173 0.66 21.13 45.96
C THR A 173 0.02 22.25 46.80
N PRO A 174 -0.79 23.11 46.17
CA PRO A 174 -1.95 23.69 46.82
C PRO A 174 -3.27 23.33 46.10
N THR A 175 -4.17 22.74 46.87
CA THR A 175 -5.64 22.82 46.77
C THR A 175 -6.06 24.30 46.98
N ALA A 176 -7.20 24.86 46.58
CA ALA A 176 -8.51 24.42 46.12
C ALA A 176 -9.23 25.66 45.54
N GLN A 177 -10.32 25.51 44.77
CA GLN A 177 -11.65 26.00 45.17
C GLN A 177 -12.66 25.87 44.01
N THR A 178 -13.77 25.22 44.35
CA THR A 178 -15.03 25.12 43.62
C THR A 178 -15.88 26.37 43.84
N ALA A 179 -16.53 26.87 42.80
CA ALA A 179 -17.78 27.62 42.91
C ALA A 179 -18.57 27.59 41.59
N SER A 180 -19.88 27.58 41.76
CA SER A 180 -20.95 27.12 40.88
C SER A 180 -21.48 28.15 39.86
N LEU A 181 -22.19 27.58 38.88
CA LEU A 181 -23.11 28.15 37.90
C LEU A 181 -23.91 29.39 38.34
N ASP A 182 -24.03 30.36 37.44
CA ASP A 182 -25.31 31.03 37.16
C ASP A 182 -25.38 31.64 35.75
N ASN A 183 -26.59 31.64 35.21
CA ASN A 183 -26.98 31.85 33.83
C ASN A 183 -27.48 33.30 33.61
N ALA A 184 -26.94 34.04 32.63
CA ALA A 184 -27.59 35.26 32.13
C ALA A 184 -27.10 35.68 30.73
N ASN A 185 -28.04 35.72 29.79
CA ASN A 185 -27.94 36.36 28.48
C ASN A 185 -27.56 37.84 28.59
N ALA A 186 -26.53 38.29 27.88
CA ALA A 186 -26.42 39.67 27.41
C ALA A 186 -25.47 39.78 26.20
N ASN A 187 -26.05 40.19 25.07
CA ASN A 187 -25.34 40.64 23.87
C ASN A 187 -24.42 41.83 24.19
N TYR A 188 -23.11 41.66 24.07
CA TYR A 188 -22.19 42.78 23.82
C TYR A 188 -21.11 42.39 22.81
N SER A 189 -21.28 42.93 21.60
CA SER A 189 -20.23 43.03 20.59
C SER A 189 -19.18 44.01 21.09
N THR A 190 -17.98 43.54 21.42
CA THR A 190 -16.78 44.38 21.50
C THR A 190 -15.59 43.60 20.95
N GLY A 191 -14.94 44.20 19.96
CA GLY A 191 -13.80 43.62 19.27
C GLY A 191 -12.57 43.53 20.16
N LEU A 192 -12.07 42.32 20.35
CA LEU A 192 -10.72 42.04 20.81
C LEU A 192 -10.03 41.22 19.73
N LYS A 193 -9.12 41.86 18.99
CA LYS A 193 -8.19 41.17 18.10
C LYS A 193 -7.22 40.35 18.96
N PRO A 194 -7.03 39.04 18.71
CA PRO A 194 -5.96 38.32 19.34
C PRO A 194 -4.63 38.81 18.78
N HIS A 195 -3.79 39.38 19.66
CA HIS A 195 -2.40 39.67 19.37
C HIS A 195 -1.65 38.34 19.22
N ALA A 196 -1.63 37.79 18.01
CA ALA A 196 -0.64 36.81 17.64
C ALA A 196 0.70 37.55 17.55
N THR A 197 1.66 37.18 18.38
CA THR A 197 3.07 37.52 18.19
C THR A 197 3.53 36.86 16.90
N HIS A 198 3.31 37.53 15.77
CA HIS A 198 3.86 37.14 14.49
C HIS A 198 5.39 37.32 14.57
N GLY A 199 6.11 36.21 14.58
CA GLY A 199 7.51 36.23 14.16
C GLY A 199 7.65 36.87 12.77
N PRO A 200 8.84 37.37 12.40
CA PRO A 200 9.02 38.06 11.13
C PRO A 200 8.55 37.19 9.97
N ALA A 201 7.76 37.78 9.06
CA ALA A 201 7.26 37.08 7.88
C ALA A 201 8.44 36.65 6.99
N LEU A 202 8.61 35.34 6.80
CA LEU A 202 9.64 34.78 5.93
C LEU A 202 9.42 35.26 4.49
N GLN A 203 10.47 35.77 3.86
CA GLN A 203 10.40 36.24 2.47
C GLN A 203 10.38 35.06 1.49
N PRO A 204 9.74 35.20 0.31
CA PRO A 204 9.82 34.19 -0.75
C PRO A 204 11.23 34.10 -1.35
N ALA A 205 11.76 32.89 -1.50
CA ALA A 205 12.24 32.36 -2.78
C ALA A 205 12.99 33.23 -3.84
N THR A 206 13.88 34.19 -3.58
CA THR A 206 14.69 34.84 -4.67
C THR A 206 16.07 34.19 -4.83
N GLY A 207 16.19 33.25 -5.78
CA GLY A 207 17.49 32.68 -6.20
C GLY A 207 17.85 31.29 -5.68
N ALA A 208 16.85 30.43 -5.40
CA ALA A 208 17.11 29.06 -5.01
C ALA A 208 17.92 28.31 -6.10
N ILE A 209 18.97 27.58 -5.69
CA ILE A 209 19.63 26.61 -6.57
C ILE A 209 18.55 25.63 -7.04
N LEU A 210 18.29 25.64 -8.34
CA LEU A 210 17.43 24.70 -9.03
C LEU A 210 17.73 23.29 -8.52
N SER A 211 16.72 22.65 -7.94
CA SER A 211 16.79 21.29 -7.41
C SER A 211 17.57 20.32 -8.34
N ARG A 212 17.37 20.44 -9.65
CA ARG A 212 18.03 19.60 -10.67
C ARG A 212 19.55 19.75 -10.73
N THR A 213 20.14 20.87 -10.35
CA THR A 213 21.58 21.14 -10.48
C THR A 213 22.41 20.75 -9.25
N ARG A 214 21.77 20.40 -8.13
CA ARG A 214 22.48 19.97 -6.92
C ARG A 214 23.25 18.67 -7.16
N GLU A 215 24.48 18.58 -6.68
CA GLU A 215 25.24 17.32 -6.77
C GLU A 215 24.65 16.25 -5.86
N THR A 216 24.44 16.58 -4.58
CA THR A 216 23.73 15.71 -3.63
C THR A 216 22.23 15.85 -3.83
N LYS A 217 21.52 14.72 -3.89
CA LYS A 217 20.07 14.71 -4.11
C LYS A 217 19.28 14.51 -2.82
N ILE A 218 18.18 15.25 -2.67
CA ILE A 218 17.22 15.11 -1.57
C ILE A 218 15.96 14.44 -2.11
N LEU A 219 15.65 13.26 -1.62
CA LEU A 219 14.53 12.43 -2.06
C LEU A 219 13.47 12.33 -0.97
N LEU A 220 12.20 12.43 -1.35
CA LEU A 220 11.04 12.21 -0.46
C LEU A 220 10.27 10.97 -0.90
N SER A 221 10.26 9.94 -0.07
CA SER A 221 9.50 8.71 -0.27
C SER A 221 8.31 8.69 0.67
N ILE A 222 7.10 8.55 0.13
CA ILE A 222 5.86 8.51 0.91
C ILE A 222 5.20 7.15 0.74
N ASP A 223 4.95 6.46 1.86
CA ASP A 223 4.27 5.18 1.84
C ASP A 223 2.82 5.32 1.35
N GLY A 224 2.29 4.20 0.85
CA GLY A 224 0.85 4.03 0.69
C GLY A 224 0.19 3.70 2.03
N ASP A 225 -1.06 3.24 1.97
CA ASP A 225 -2.03 3.18 3.08
C ASP A 225 -2.78 4.49 3.27
N GLY A 226 -3.57 4.81 2.25
CA GLY A 226 -4.29 6.07 2.16
C GLY A 226 -5.28 6.38 3.27
N ILE A 227 -5.50 5.46 4.21
CA ILE A 227 -6.37 5.72 5.34
C ILE A 227 -5.66 6.54 6.43
N ARG A 228 -4.33 6.56 6.42
CA ARG A 228 -3.53 7.20 7.47
C ARG A 228 -2.51 8.19 6.90
N GLY A 229 -2.76 8.72 5.72
CA GLY A 229 -1.82 9.60 5.03
C GLY A 229 -1.80 11.04 5.57
N LEU A 230 -2.77 11.45 6.39
CA LEU A 230 -2.69 12.74 7.09
C LEU A 230 -1.47 12.83 8.00
N SER A 231 -1.11 11.75 8.69
CA SER A 231 0.09 11.74 9.53
C SER A 231 1.35 11.98 8.69
N ALA A 232 1.43 11.38 7.50
CA ALA A 232 2.55 11.58 6.59
C ALA A 232 2.65 13.05 6.13
N LEU A 233 1.52 13.66 5.75
CA LEU A 233 1.45 15.07 5.40
C LEU A 233 1.86 15.99 6.55
N LEU A 234 1.43 15.70 7.78
CA LEU A 234 1.79 16.49 8.97
C LEU A 234 3.29 16.39 9.31
N VAL A 235 3.89 15.21 9.12
CA VAL A 235 5.35 15.03 9.26
C VAL A 235 6.10 15.85 8.19
N VAL A 236 5.66 15.79 6.93
CA VAL A 236 6.27 16.57 5.83
C VAL A 236 6.08 18.06 6.07
N GLU A 237 4.89 18.50 6.48
CA GLU A 237 4.61 19.90 6.85
C GLU A 237 5.55 20.38 7.96
N SER A 238 5.71 19.59 9.02
CA SER A 238 6.62 19.89 10.13
C SER A 238 8.07 20.02 9.65
N LEU A 239 8.51 19.10 8.79
CA LEU A 239 9.86 19.09 8.22
C LEU A 239 10.12 20.33 7.37
N VAL A 240 9.22 20.64 6.43
CA VAL A 240 9.32 21.82 5.55
C VAL A 240 9.33 23.10 6.39
N ASN A 241 8.46 23.21 7.39
CA ASN A 241 8.42 24.36 8.28
C ASN A 241 9.73 24.53 9.07
N ALA A 242 10.28 23.44 9.62
CA ALA A 242 11.56 23.48 10.34
C ALA A 242 12.73 23.89 9.43
N ILE A 243 12.75 23.40 8.18
CA ILE A 243 13.72 23.81 7.15
C ILE A 243 13.57 25.31 6.86
N CYS A 244 12.34 25.80 6.64
CA CYS A 244 12.08 27.22 6.34
C CYS A 244 12.57 28.13 7.47
N VAL A 245 12.30 27.77 8.73
CA VAL A 245 12.76 28.51 9.91
C VAL A 245 14.28 28.56 9.95
N LYS A 246 14.96 27.44 9.71
CA LYS A 246 16.43 27.37 9.78
C LYS A 246 17.12 28.05 8.60
N VAL A 247 16.55 27.99 7.39
CA VAL A 247 17.05 28.71 6.20
C VAL A 247 16.74 30.21 6.31
N GLY A 248 15.70 30.61 7.05
CA GLY A 248 15.23 31.99 7.11
C GLY A 248 14.45 32.41 5.85
N GLN A 249 14.00 31.44 5.05
CA GLN A 249 13.27 31.65 3.80
C GLN A 249 12.10 30.68 3.70
N ARG A 250 11.01 31.13 3.08
CA ARG A 250 9.89 30.25 2.76
C ARG A 250 10.22 29.40 1.54
N LEU A 251 10.16 28.08 1.72
CA LEU A 251 10.36 27.07 0.67
C LEU A 251 9.17 26.09 0.66
N ASP A 252 8.78 25.68 -0.53
CA ASP A 252 7.79 24.63 -0.73
C ASP A 252 8.48 23.29 -1.05
N SER A 253 7.76 22.17 -0.89
CA SER A 253 8.31 20.82 -1.07
C SER A 253 9.02 20.63 -2.41
N HIS A 254 8.46 21.16 -3.51
CA HIS A 254 9.05 21.06 -4.84
C HIS A 254 10.40 21.79 -5.00
N GLN A 255 10.73 22.72 -4.09
CA GLN A 255 12.00 23.44 -4.06
C GLN A 255 13.04 22.74 -3.16
N ILE A 256 12.56 21.92 -2.22
CA ILE A 256 13.41 21.18 -1.28
C ILE A 256 13.79 19.82 -1.88
N PHE A 257 12.81 19.05 -2.37
CA PHE A 257 13.00 17.68 -2.83
C PHE A 257 13.24 17.60 -4.33
N ASP A 258 14.30 16.91 -4.71
CA ASP A 258 14.69 16.73 -6.12
C ASP A 258 13.90 15.63 -6.82
N LEU A 259 13.48 14.63 -6.05
CA LEU A 259 12.58 13.58 -6.51
C LEU A 259 11.63 13.24 -5.38
N THR A 260 10.35 13.13 -5.70
CA THR A 260 9.33 12.65 -4.76
C THR A 260 8.63 11.42 -5.33
N GLY A 261 8.57 10.35 -4.56
CA GLY A 261 7.96 9.08 -4.95
C GLY A 261 6.91 8.67 -3.93
N GLY A 262 5.75 8.22 -4.40
CA GLY A 262 4.68 7.75 -3.54
C GLY A 262 4.01 6.48 -4.04
N SER A 263 3.53 5.64 -3.12
CA SER A 263 2.67 4.49 -3.42
C SER A 263 1.23 4.77 -2.98
N SER A 264 0.22 4.27 -3.68
CA SER A 264 -1.19 4.49 -3.35
C SER A 264 -1.51 5.99 -3.17
N LEU A 265 -2.28 6.37 -2.14
CA LEU A 265 -2.50 7.79 -1.80
C LEU A 265 -1.23 8.55 -1.38
N GLY A 266 -0.13 7.87 -1.03
CA GLY A 266 1.18 8.50 -0.94
C GLY A 266 1.64 9.09 -2.28
N GLY A 267 1.26 8.47 -3.40
CA GLY A 267 1.43 9.01 -4.75
C GLY A 267 0.59 10.26 -4.99
N VAL A 268 -0.65 10.30 -4.48
CA VAL A 268 -1.49 11.51 -4.48
C VAL A 268 -0.81 12.64 -3.68
N ILE A 269 -0.30 12.35 -2.48
CA ILE A 269 0.44 13.32 -1.66
C ILE A 269 1.67 13.86 -2.41
N ALA A 270 2.46 12.97 -3.03
CA ALA A 270 3.63 13.34 -3.82
C ALA A 270 3.27 14.30 -4.99
N ILE A 271 2.20 13.99 -5.71
CA ILE A 271 1.69 14.82 -6.82
C ILE A 271 1.23 16.18 -6.31
N MET A 272 0.46 16.25 -5.21
CA MET A 272 0.00 17.51 -4.64
C MET A 272 1.16 18.41 -4.22
N LEU A 273 2.12 17.87 -3.48
CA LEU A 273 3.24 18.65 -2.94
C LEU A 273 4.20 19.15 -4.02
N CYS A 274 4.49 18.33 -5.05
CA CYS A 274 5.57 18.62 -5.98
C CYS A 274 5.10 18.94 -7.40
N ARG A 275 4.12 18.20 -7.95
CA ARG A 275 3.59 18.47 -9.30
C ARG A 275 2.56 19.59 -9.32
N LEU A 276 1.66 19.64 -8.34
CA LEU A 276 0.72 20.76 -8.16
C LEU A 276 1.35 21.94 -7.42
N ARG A 277 2.52 21.73 -6.78
CA ARG A 277 3.25 22.73 -5.98
C ARG A 277 2.40 23.31 -4.84
N MET A 278 1.53 22.48 -4.27
CA MET A 278 0.72 22.87 -3.13
C MET A 278 1.61 23.05 -1.90
N GLN A 279 1.34 24.12 -1.15
CA GLN A 279 1.83 24.25 0.21
C GLN A 279 1.26 23.09 1.05
N ALA A 280 2.05 22.58 2.01
CA ALA A 280 1.68 21.36 2.75
C ALA A 280 0.29 21.43 3.41
N HIS A 281 -0.09 22.58 3.97
CA HIS A 281 -1.44 22.76 4.54
C HIS A 281 -2.55 22.69 3.48
N ARG A 282 -2.34 23.21 2.26
CA ARG A 282 -3.34 23.11 1.18
C ARG A 282 -3.43 21.69 0.65
N ALA A 283 -2.29 21.01 0.53
CA ALA A 283 -2.24 19.59 0.20
C ALA A 283 -3.00 18.75 1.24
N ARG A 284 -2.92 19.11 2.53
CA ARG A 284 -3.69 18.48 3.61
C ARG A 284 -5.20 18.66 3.45
N GLU A 285 -5.66 19.88 3.18
CA GLU A 285 -7.09 20.12 2.94
C GLU A 285 -7.62 19.36 1.71
N ALA A 286 -6.89 19.38 0.60
CA ALA A 286 -7.25 18.64 -0.61
C ALA A 286 -7.23 17.12 -0.37
N TYR A 287 -6.22 16.64 0.36
CA TYR A 287 -6.11 15.24 0.74
C TYR A 287 -7.32 14.74 1.52
N LYS A 288 -7.81 15.50 2.51
CA LYS A 288 -9.01 15.11 3.28
C LYS A 288 -10.22 14.89 2.38
N GLN A 289 -10.42 15.77 1.39
CA GLN A 289 -11.56 15.62 0.47
C GLN A 289 -11.39 14.39 -0.44
N ILE A 290 -10.18 14.19 -0.98
CA ILE A 290 -9.89 13.02 -1.83
C ILE A 290 -10.02 11.72 -1.03
N ALA A 291 -9.39 11.63 0.14
CA ALA A 291 -9.44 10.47 1.02
C ALA A 291 -10.88 10.15 1.44
N ARG A 292 -11.68 11.18 1.76
CA ARG A 292 -13.12 11.01 2.02
C ARG A 292 -13.85 10.34 0.85
N GLN A 293 -13.54 10.68 -0.40
CA GLN A 293 -14.17 10.03 -1.55
C GLN A 293 -13.69 8.59 -1.75
N VAL A 294 -12.41 8.31 -1.51
CA VAL A 294 -11.84 6.95 -1.60
C VAL A 294 -12.48 6.02 -0.57
N TYR A 295 -12.69 6.51 0.65
CA TYR A 295 -13.16 5.73 1.80
C TYR A 295 -14.59 6.06 2.20
N LEU A 296 -15.37 6.70 1.32
CA LEU A 296 -16.76 7.09 1.58
C LEU A 296 -17.59 5.90 2.07
N ASN A 297 -17.36 4.74 1.44
CA ASN A 297 -17.74 3.45 1.98
C ASN A 297 -16.47 2.59 2.14
N LYS A 298 -15.78 2.74 3.27
CA LYS A 298 -14.58 1.94 3.58
C LYS A 298 -14.84 0.45 3.40
N ARG A 299 -16.04 -0.04 3.72
CA ARG A 299 -16.44 -1.44 3.52
C ARG A 299 -16.32 -1.86 2.07
N ASP A 300 -16.85 -1.09 1.15
CA ASP A 300 -16.77 -1.38 -0.29
C ASP A 300 -15.31 -1.35 -0.77
N TYR A 301 -14.50 -0.39 -0.30
CA TYR A 301 -13.08 -0.33 -0.65
C TYR A 301 -12.34 -1.61 -0.25
N PHE A 302 -12.47 -2.04 1.00
CA PHE A 302 -11.76 -3.22 1.48
C PHE A 302 -12.33 -4.53 0.94
N ILE A 303 -13.64 -4.60 0.71
CA ILE A 303 -14.28 -5.71 -0.02
C ILE A 303 -13.71 -5.82 -1.43
N SER A 304 -13.48 -4.69 -2.12
CA SER A 304 -12.92 -4.72 -3.48
C SER A 304 -11.49 -5.24 -3.56
N LEU A 305 -10.77 -5.30 -2.44
CA LEU A 305 -9.45 -5.94 -2.36
C LEU A 305 -9.54 -7.47 -2.27
N ASP A 306 -10.70 -8.03 -1.93
CA ASP A 306 -10.92 -9.47 -1.91
C ASP A 306 -11.33 -9.96 -3.31
N PRO A 307 -10.52 -10.82 -3.96
CA PRO A 307 -10.87 -11.40 -5.26
C PRO A 307 -12.20 -12.14 -5.28
N HIS A 308 -12.62 -12.70 -4.14
CA HIS A 308 -13.80 -13.56 -4.03
C HIS A 308 -15.07 -12.83 -3.64
N ALA A 309 -14.98 -11.54 -3.28
CA ALA A 309 -16.14 -10.78 -2.86
C ALA A 309 -16.89 -10.16 -4.05
N GLN A 310 -18.18 -9.90 -3.87
CA GLN A 310 -18.98 -9.24 -4.91
C GLN A 310 -18.49 -7.81 -5.10
N THR A 311 -18.17 -7.45 -6.35
CA THR A 311 -17.71 -6.11 -6.69
C THR A 311 -18.80 -5.07 -6.34
N PRO A 312 -18.53 -4.12 -5.44
CA PRO A 312 -19.48 -3.05 -5.18
C PRO A 312 -19.60 -2.16 -6.43
N ASN A 313 -20.79 -1.64 -6.69
CA ASN A 313 -20.99 -0.65 -7.76
C ASN A 313 -20.50 0.73 -7.27
N ILE A 314 -19.19 0.94 -7.34
CA ILE A 314 -18.57 2.21 -6.96
C ILE A 314 -18.62 3.17 -8.15
N ASP A 315 -19.45 4.20 -8.08
CA ASP A 315 -19.42 5.30 -9.04
C ASP A 315 -18.15 6.14 -8.83
N GLY A 316 -17.11 5.84 -9.60
CA GLY A 316 -15.81 6.52 -9.55
C GLY A 316 -15.81 7.96 -10.03
N MET A 317 -16.97 8.53 -10.39
CA MET A 317 -17.12 9.92 -10.82
C MET A 317 -16.90 10.92 -9.68
N ALA A 318 -17.31 10.60 -8.44
CA ALA A 318 -17.15 11.52 -7.31
C ALA A 318 -15.67 11.77 -6.97
N LEU A 319 -14.88 10.71 -6.86
CA LEU A 319 -13.43 10.79 -6.66
C LEU A 319 -12.74 11.54 -7.81
N GLU A 320 -13.12 11.24 -9.05
CA GLU A 320 -12.56 11.92 -10.22
C GLU A 320 -12.87 13.42 -10.22
N ASN A 321 -14.10 13.80 -9.89
CA ASN A 321 -14.51 15.20 -9.80
C ASN A 321 -13.74 15.94 -8.70
N GLU A 322 -13.56 15.31 -7.53
CA GLU A 322 -12.79 15.90 -6.43
C GLU A 322 -11.32 16.12 -6.82
N ILE A 323 -10.68 15.11 -7.43
CA ILE A 323 -9.32 15.22 -7.96
C ILE A 323 -9.22 16.34 -9.01
N LYS A 324 -10.16 16.38 -9.96
CA LYS A 324 -10.19 17.42 -11.01
C LYS A 324 -10.39 18.82 -10.42
N ALA A 325 -11.19 18.96 -9.36
CA ALA A 325 -11.39 20.22 -8.66
C ALA A 325 -10.09 20.70 -8.01
N ALA A 326 -9.39 19.83 -7.29
CA ALA A 326 -8.09 20.14 -6.68
C ALA A 326 -7.04 20.56 -7.72
N ILE A 327 -6.97 19.86 -8.87
CA ILE A 327 -6.06 20.21 -9.97
C ILE A 327 -6.43 21.56 -10.59
N LYS A 328 -7.72 21.78 -10.88
CA LYS A 328 -8.21 23.03 -11.47
C LYS A 328 -7.94 24.23 -10.55
N GLN A 329 -8.02 24.04 -9.23
CA GLN A 329 -7.74 25.10 -8.26
C GLN A 329 -6.28 25.59 -8.32
N GLU A 330 -5.32 24.69 -8.54
CA GLU A 330 -3.88 25.05 -8.55
C GLU A 330 -3.34 25.38 -9.94
N LEU A 331 -3.83 24.70 -11.00
CA LEU A 331 -3.28 24.83 -12.35
C LEU A 331 -4.25 25.50 -13.35
N GLY A 332 -5.49 25.77 -12.96
CA GLY A 332 -6.51 26.39 -13.82
C GLY A 332 -7.22 25.44 -14.79
N SER A 333 -6.62 24.27 -15.10
CA SER A 333 -7.21 23.25 -15.98
C SER A 333 -7.16 21.86 -15.34
N PRO A 334 -8.27 21.09 -15.37
CA PRO A 334 -8.30 19.72 -14.87
C PRO A 334 -7.61 18.72 -15.81
N HIS A 335 -7.15 19.13 -16.99
CA HIS A 335 -6.57 18.24 -18.02
C HIS A 335 -5.07 18.46 -18.22
N GLU A 336 -4.44 19.14 -17.26
CA GLU A 336 -2.98 19.27 -17.20
C GLU A 336 -2.30 17.90 -17.19
N LEU A 337 -1.20 17.80 -17.93
CA LEU A 337 -0.43 16.57 -18.09
C LEU A 337 0.43 16.29 -16.85
N LEU A 338 0.64 15.01 -16.54
CA LEU A 338 1.57 14.62 -15.48
C LEU A 338 2.99 15.11 -15.80
N LEU A 339 3.42 14.94 -17.05
CA LEU A 339 4.69 15.44 -17.54
C LEU A 339 4.80 16.94 -17.28
N ASP A 340 5.84 17.34 -16.55
CA ASP A 340 6.04 18.71 -16.14
C ASP A 340 7.20 19.34 -16.91
N GLY A 341 6.87 20.22 -17.86
CA GLY A 341 7.85 20.96 -18.65
C GLY A 341 8.48 22.15 -17.91
N ARG A 342 8.02 22.48 -16.70
CA ARG A 342 8.51 23.67 -15.98
C ARG A 342 9.93 23.43 -15.45
N PRO A 343 10.89 24.35 -15.66
CA PRO A 343 12.28 24.15 -15.25
C PRO A 343 12.45 24.07 -13.73
N GLU A 344 11.58 24.76 -12.99
CA GLU A 344 11.56 24.83 -11.52
C GLU A 344 10.76 23.69 -10.85
N SER A 345 10.31 22.68 -11.60
CA SER A 345 9.52 21.59 -11.01
C SER A 345 10.40 20.50 -10.41
N GLY A 346 10.01 20.07 -9.21
CA GLY A 346 10.50 18.82 -8.63
C GLY A 346 9.97 17.63 -9.42
N ASP A 347 10.82 16.63 -9.62
CA ASP A 347 10.45 15.40 -10.32
C ASP A 347 9.58 14.53 -9.39
N VAL A 348 8.50 13.97 -9.93
CA VAL A 348 7.53 13.17 -9.16
C VAL A 348 7.23 11.87 -9.88
N PHE A 349 7.07 10.79 -9.12
CA PHE A 349 6.42 9.58 -9.62
C PHE A 349 5.44 8.96 -8.62
N ALA A 350 4.45 8.26 -9.16
CA ALA A 350 3.54 7.41 -8.41
C ALA A 350 3.74 5.94 -8.81
N VAL A 351 3.75 5.05 -7.81
CA VAL A 351 3.83 3.59 -8.01
C VAL A 351 2.43 3.04 -8.21
N THR A 352 2.21 2.36 -9.35
CA THR A 352 0.98 1.63 -9.68
C THR A 352 1.29 0.24 -10.22
N SER A 353 0.25 -0.59 -10.36
CA SER A 353 0.33 -1.88 -11.04
C SER A 353 -0.24 -1.70 -12.44
N HIS A 354 0.52 -2.10 -13.45
CA HIS A 354 -0.04 -2.40 -14.75
C HIS A 354 -0.42 -3.87 -14.78
N ILE A 355 -1.72 -4.13 -14.85
CA ILE A 355 -2.28 -5.46 -14.86
C ILE A 355 -2.45 -5.90 -16.31
N GLU A 356 -1.82 -7.01 -16.66
CA GLU A 356 -2.08 -7.77 -17.90
C GLU A 356 -2.61 -9.16 -17.50
N ILE A 357 -3.43 -9.78 -18.35
CA ILE A 357 -3.96 -11.12 -18.07
C ILE A 357 -2.79 -12.11 -17.92
N GLY A 358 -2.59 -12.62 -16.70
CA GLY A 358 -1.53 -13.58 -16.36
C GLY A 358 -0.19 -12.97 -15.93
N VAL A 359 0.00 -11.64 -15.97
CA VAL A 359 1.22 -10.97 -15.51
C VAL A 359 0.90 -9.63 -14.84
N ASN A 360 1.33 -9.46 -13.59
CA ASN A 360 1.29 -8.16 -12.91
C ASN A 360 2.67 -7.49 -13.00
N LYS A 361 2.75 -6.30 -13.62
CA LYS A 361 4.00 -5.53 -13.71
C LYS A 361 3.88 -4.27 -12.85
N ALA A 362 4.90 -3.99 -12.05
CA ALA A 362 5.01 -2.67 -11.43
C ALA A 362 5.12 -1.60 -12.53
N ALA A 363 4.33 -0.55 -12.40
CA ALA A 363 4.24 0.56 -13.31
C ALA A 363 4.57 1.85 -12.54
N LEU A 364 5.38 2.70 -13.13
CA LEU A 364 5.80 3.96 -12.52
C LEU A 364 5.32 5.10 -13.41
N MET A 365 4.33 5.85 -12.93
CA MET A 365 3.81 7.04 -13.60
C MET A 365 4.66 8.25 -13.21
N ARG A 366 5.35 8.85 -14.18
CA ARG A 366 6.41 9.87 -13.94
C ARG A 366 6.02 11.23 -14.50
N SER A 367 6.35 12.29 -13.78
CA SER A 367 6.24 13.67 -14.27
C SER A 367 7.44 14.13 -15.11
N TYR A 368 8.35 13.21 -15.43
CA TYR A 368 9.61 13.47 -16.09
C TYR A 368 9.92 12.36 -17.09
N GLN A 369 10.76 12.68 -18.08
CA GLN A 369 11.18 11.73 -19.09
C GLN A 369 12.42 10.96 -18.64
N THR A 370 12.42 9.64 -18.80
CA THR A 370 13.56 8.78 -18.48
C THR A 370 14.12 8.13 -19.74
N ARG A 371 15.45 8.13 -19.89
CA ARG A 371 16.14 7.50 -21.04
C ARG A 371 16.28 5.98 -20.90
N ARG A 372 15.92 5.41 -19.74
CA ARG A 372 16.10 3.99 -19.39
C ARG A 372 14.80 3.40 -18.83
N ILE A 373 13.95 2.96 -19.74
CA ILE A 373 12.63 2.40 -19.44
C ILE A 373 12.80 0.95 -18.97
N THR A 374 12.49 0.66 -17.70
CA THR A 374 12.44 -0.73 -17.15
C THR A 374 11.05 -1.11 -16.63
N ALA A 375 10.06 -0.27 -16.89
CA ALA A 375 8.65 -0.47 -16.58
C ALA A 375 7.85 -0.33 -17.89
N PRO A 376 6.59 -0.79 -17.98
CA PRO A 376 5.77 -0.60 -19.18
C PRO A 376 5.78 0.86 -19.64
N GLU A 377 5.88 1.10 -20.96
CA GLU A 377 5.71 2.45 -21.52
C GLU A 377 4.27 2.90 -21.25
N LEU A 378 4.12 3.76 -20.26
CA LEU A 378 2.90 4.51 -20.02
C LEU A 378 2.83 5.70 -20.97
N ASP A 379 1.63 6.05 -21.40
CA ASP A 379 1.40 7.22 -22.27
C ASP A 379 2.02 8.48 -21.63
N SER A 380 2.88 9.16 -22.39
CA SER A 380 3.53 10.41 -21.97
C SER A 380 2.53 11.58 -21.85
N ASN A 381 1.35 11.45 -22.48
CA ASN A 381 0.28 12.45 -22.46
C ASN A 381 -0.78 12.16 -21.39
N MET A 382 -0.43 11.42 -20.33
CA MET A 382 -1.37 11.10 -19.27
C MET A 382 -1.71 12.34 -18.42
N PRO A 383 -3.00 12.73 -18.29
CA PRO A 383 -3.43 13.79 -17.38
C PRO A 383 -3.20 13.44 -15.91
N ILE A 384 -2.90 14.45 -15.09
CA ILE A 384 -2.65 14.28 -13.64
C ILE A 384 -3.81 13.55 -12.95
N TRP A 385 -5.06 13.85 -13.33
CA TRP A 385 -6.22 13.25 -12.69
C TRP A 385 -6.31 11.73 -12.90
N GLN A 386 -5.87 11.22 -14.06
CA GLN A 386 -5.86 9.77 -14.33
C GLN A 386 -4.87 9.05 -13.43
N VAL A 387 -3.69 9.66 -13.24
CA VAL A 387 -2.61 9.17 -12.39
C VAL A 387 -3.07 9.11 -10.93
N MET A 388 -3.65 10.23 -10.45
CA MET A 388 -4.18 10.32 -9.09
C MET A 388 -5.32 9.32 -8.86
N LYS A 389 -6.22 9.14 -9.84
CA LYS A 389 -7.30 8.14 -9.74
C LYS A 389 -6.74 6.71 -9.72
N ALA A 390 -5.84 6.37 -10.65
CA ALA A 390 -5.26 5.04 -10.77
C ALA A 390 -4.50 4.62 -9.50
N THR A 391 -3.79 5.54 -8.85
CA THR A 391 -3.10 5.26 -7.59
C THR A 391 -4.02 5.31 -6.35
N SER A 392 -5.29 5.70 -6.49
CA SER A 392 -6.25 5.78 -5.37
C SER A 392 -7.28 4.64 -5.36
N VAL A 393 -7.47 3.97 -6.50
CA VAL A 393 -8.54 2.99 -6.69
C VAL A 393 -7.98 1.56 -6.61
N ALA A 394 -8.63 0.75 -5.77
CA ALA A 394 -8.35 -0.67 -5.64
C ALA A 394 -8.49 -1.43 -6.97
N PRO A 395 -7.70 -2.50 -7.19
CA PRO A 395 -7.87 -3.37 -8.36
C PRO A 395 -9.28 -3.98 -8.42
N ARG A 396 -9.86 -4.11 -9.62
CA ARG A 396 -11.13 -4.84 -9.82
C ARG A 396 -10.86 -6.24 -10.36
N TYR A 397 -11.65 -7.22 -9.95
CA TYR A 397 -11.57 -8.59 -10.45
C TYR A 397 -12.64 -8.87 -11.50
N MET A 398 -12.25 -9.57 -12.57
CA MET A 398 -13.17 -10.05 -13.60
C MET A 398 -13.73 -11.42 -13.25
N LEU A 399 -15.03 -11.60 -13.50
CA LEU A 399 -15.68 -12.91 -13.42
C LEU A 399 -15.10 -13.84 -14.51
N PRO A 400 -14.93 -15.15 -14.22
CA PRO A 400 -14.44 -16.10 -15.21
C PRO A 400 -15.32 -16.14 -16.46
N VAL A 401 -14.69 -16.16 -17.64
CA VAL A 401 -15.40 -16.37 -18.91
C VAL A 401 -15.98 -17.80 -18.92
N PRO A 402 -17.23 -18.00 -19.35
CA PRO A 402 -17.81 -19.34 -19.47
C PRO A 402 -16.92 -20.24 -20.35
N GLY A 403 -16.46 -21.37 -19.80
CA GLY A 403 -15.63 -22.36 -20.51
C GLY A 403 -14.12 -22.25 -20.29
N ALA A 404 -13.62 -21.25 -19.55
CA ALA A 404 -12.24 -21.20 -19.07
C ALA A 404 -12.13 -21.73 -17.63
N THR A 405 -10.95 -22.21 -17.21
CA THR A 405 -10.69 -22.54 -15.80
C THR A 405 -11.04 -21.35 -14.91
N PRO A 406 -11.81 -21.53 -13.82
CA PRO A 406 -12.29 -20.43 -12.99
C PRO A 406 -11.13 -19.89 -12.15
N ARG A 407 -10.35 -18.98 -12.74
CA ARG A 407 -9.42 -18.13 -12.01
C ARG A 407 -9.93 -16.70 -12.12
N LEU A 408 -10.16 -16.09 -10.97
CA LEU A 408 -10.41 -14.65 -10.89
C LEU A 408 -9.11 -13.95 -11.32
N VAL A 409 -9.21 -13.10 -12.33
CA VAL A 409 -8.08 -12.32 -12.85
C VAL A 409 -8.43 -10.85 -12.63
N ILE A 410 -7.45 -10.06 -12.19
CA ILE A 410 -7.62 -8.61 -12.09
C ILE A 410 -7.88 -8.06 -13.50
N GLU A 411 -8.85 -7.16 -13.62
CA GLU A 411 -9.17 -6.46 -14.86
C GLU A 411 -7.92 -5.74 -15.39
N PRO A 412 -7.57 -5.88 -16.67
CA PRO A 412 -6.43 -5.17 -17.25
C PRO A 412 -6.57 -3.66 -17.09
N GLY A 413 -5.49 -3.01 -16.70
CA GLY A 413 -5.47 -1.56 -16.47
C GLY A 413 -4.44 -1.11 -15.45
N LEU A 414 -4.49 0.18 -15.13
CA LEU A 414 -3.68 0.80 -14.08
C LEU A 414 -4.49 0.85 -12.80
N VAL A 415 -3.96 0.23 -11.77
CA VAL A 415 -4.60 0.10 -10.47
C VAL A 415 -3.60 0.38 -9.35
N ASP A 416 -4.12 0.61 -8.15
CA ASP A 416 -3.29 0.81 -6.98
C ASP A 416 -2.36 -0.40 -6.75
N HIS A 417 -1.07 -0.10 -6.52
CA HIS A 417 -0.02 -1.08 -6.21
C HIS A 417 0.19 -1.28 -4.71
N GLY A 418 -0.52 -0.50 -3.88
CA GLY A 418 -0.43 -0.53 -2.41
C GLY A 418 -0.74 -1.88 -1.78
N THR A 419 -1.32 -2.83 -2.51
CA THR A 419 -1.51 -4.23 -2.07
C THR A 419 -0.24 -5.08 -2.13
N ALA A 420 0.72 -4.72 -2.98
CA ALA A 420 1.97 -5.49 -3.19
C ALA A 420 3.24 -4.75 -2.75
N LYS A 421 3.24 -3.41 -2.78
CA LYS A 421 4.38 -2.60 -2.33
C LYS A 421 3.93 -1.27 -1.75
N ASN A 422 3.87 -1.23 -0.43
CA ASN A 422 3.39 -0.06 0.30
C ASN A 422 4.48 1.00 0.58
N ASN A 423 5.77 0.67 0.43
CA ASN A 423 6.89 1.59 0.66
C ASN A 423 7.77 1.72 -0.60
N PRO A 424 7.82 2.90 -1.26
CA PRO A 424 8.55 3.10 -2.52
C PRO A 424 10.04 3.48 -2.33
N VAL A 425 10.63 3.31 -1.14
CA VAL A 425 12.01 3.76 -0.83
C VAL A 425 13.08 3.17 -1.75
N ARG A 426 12.88 1.93 -2.23
CA ARG A 426 13.79 1.32 -3.21
C ARG A 426 13.63 1.91 -4.60
N ASP A 427 12.38 2.19 -4.99
CA ASP A 427 12.08 2.75 -6.31
C ASP A 427 12.66 4.14 -6.43
N ILE A 428 12.55 4.96 -5.39
CA ILE A 428 13.05 6.33 -5.44
C ILE A 428 14.57 6.39 -5.57
N LEU A 429 15.31 5.52 -4.85
CA LEU A 429 16.77 5.46 -5.00
C LEU A 429 17.16 4.98 -6.40
N TYR A 430 16.44 4.00 -6.92
CA TYR A 430 16.66 3.48 -8.27
C TYR A 430 16.36 4.52 -9.35
N GLU A 431 15.25 5.25 -9.23
CA GLU A 431 14.87 6.33 -10.14
C GLU A 431 15.84 7.51 -10.06
N CYS A 432 16.26 7.90 -8.85
CA CYS A 432 17.29 8.93 -8.65
C CYS A 432 18.56 8.59 -9.43
N ARG A 433 19.08 7.36 -9.31
CA ARG A 433 20.27 6.88 -10.02
C ARG A 433 20.11 6.77 -11.54
N LYS A 434 18.88 6.74 -12.04
CA LYS A 434 18.59 6.78 -13.47
C LYS A 434 18.51 8.19 -14.03
N LEU A 435 17.93 9.11 -13.26
CA LEU A 435 17.69 10.49 -13.69
C LEU A 435 18.94 11.33 -13.58
N PHE A 436 19.65 11.20 -12.46
CA PHE A 436 20.80 12.04 -12.16
C PHE A 436 22.09 11.30 -12.50
N ARG A 437 23.07 12.02 -13.03
CA ARG A 437 24.37 11.47 -13.38
C ARG A 437 25.11 11.07 -12.09
N TYR A 438 25.84 9.95 -12.12
CA TYR A 438 26.69 9.44 -11.03
C TYR A 438 27.92 10.31 -10.71
N ALA A 439 27.86 11.62 -10.94
CA ALA A 439 28.99 12.50 -10.62
C ALA A 439 29.23 12.60 -9.11
N ASN A 440 28.16 12.44 -8.31
CA ASN A 440 28.21 12.37 -6.86
C ASN A 440 27.14 11.37 -6.38
N ASP A 441 27.54 10.34 -5.64
CA ASP A 441 26.65 9.29 -5.12
C ASP A 441 25.97 9.69 -3.80
N MET A 442 26.17 10.92 -3.33
CA MET A 442 25.57 11.40 -2.09
C MET A 442 24.06 11.63 -2.24
N VAL A 443 23.28 10.98 -1.37
CA VAL A 443 21.82 11.08 -1.38
C VAL A 443 21.30 11.25 0.05
N ILE A 444 20.32 12.13 0.22
CA ILE A 444 19.50 12.25 1.43
C ILE A 444 18.12 11.70 1.09
N ILE A 445 17.64 10.70 1.85
CA ILE A 445 16.31 10.14 1.67
C ILE A 445 15.50 10.36 2.94
N VAL A 446 14.38 11.06 2.78
CA VAL A 446 13.33 11.19 3.79
C VAL A 446 12.23 10.22 3.41
N SER A 447 12.06 9.14 4.17
CA SER A 447 10.99 8.17 4.00
C SER A 447 9.94 8.38 5.09
N VAL A 448 8.68 8.56 4.68
CA VAL A 448 7.58 8.89 5.58
C VAL A 448 6.50 7.83 5.47
N GLY A 449 6.21 7.18 6.59
CA GLY A 449 5.11 6.25 6.74
C GLY A 449 3.79 6.96 7.03
N THR A 450 2.72 6.27 6.71
CA THR A 450 1.31 6.61 6.92
C THR A 450 0.83 6.14 8.30
N GLY A 451 1.65 6.30 9.33
CA GLY A 451 1.26 5.95 10.70
C GLY A 451 1.15 4.45 11.02
N ILE A 452 1.04 4.15 12.31
CA ILE A 452 0.94 2.78 12.86
C ILE A 452 -0.12 2.76 13.96
N GLY A 453 -0.89 1.67 13.99
CA GLY A 453 -1.94 1.43 14.96
C GLY A 453 -3.25 1.15 14.25
N LEU A 454 -4.12 0.36 14.87
CA LEU A 454 -5.50 0.12 14.46
C LEU A 454 -6.22 -0.56 15.63
N ASP A 455 -7.39 -0.05 16.03
CA ASP A 455 -8.27 -0.82 16.91
C ASP A 455 -9.04 -1.89 16.11
N ARG A 456 -8.61 -3.15 16.25
CA ARG A 456 -9.27 -4.31 15.63
C ARG A 456 -10.70 -4.50 16.11
N SER A 457 -11.06 -4.02 17.31
CA SER A 457 -12.40 -4.20 17.85
C SER A 457 -13.43 -3.22 17.25
N SER A 458 -12.96 -2.09 16.73
CA SER A 458 -13.80 -1.09 16.07
C SER A 458 -13.96 -1.29 14.57
N GLU A 459 -13.20 -2.22 13.97
CA GLU A 459 -13.14 -2.43 12.52
C GLU A 459 -13.49 -3.88 12.14
N ILE A 460 -13.97 -4.10 10.92
CA ILE A 460 -14.21 -5.47 10.44
C ILE A 460 -12.86 -6.18 10.21
N ALA A 461 -12.84 -7.49 10.45
CA ALA A 461 -11.61 -8.28 10.45
C ALA A 461 -10.83 -8.18 9.13
N GLU A 462 -11.52 -8.18 7.99
CA GLU A 462 -10.91 -8.10 6.66
C GLU A 462 -10.17 -6.77 6.45
N MET A 463 -10.76 -5.66 6.91
CA MET A 463 -10.10 -4.35 6.86
C MET A 463 -8.87 -4.33 7.75
N ALA A 464 -9.03 -4.84 8.97
CA ALA A 464 -7.97 -4.83 9.95
C ALA A 464 -6.75 -5.61 9.47
N ASN A 465 -6.97 -6.82 8.97
CA ASN A 465 -5.93 -7.63 8.36
C ASN A 465 -5.26 -6.90 7.19
N SER A 466 -6.04 -6.26 6.30
CA SER A 466 -5.49 -5.52 5.16
C SER A 466 -4.60 -4.35 5.58
N VAL A 467 -5.03 -3.54 6.55
CA VAL A 467 -4.23 -2.41 7.07
C VAL A 467 -2.95 -2.91 7.72
N GLU A 468 -3.04 -3.90 8.59
CA GLU A 468 -1.89 -4.44 9.32
C GLU A 468 -0.89 -5.12 8.38
N ASP A 469 -1.35 -5.88 7.38
CA ASP A 469 -0.49 -6.52 6.39
C ASP A 469 0.30 -5.48 5.59
N ARG A 470 -0.35 -4.40 5.16
CA ARG A 470 0.30 -3.33 4.40
C ARG A 470 1.27 -2.52 5.27
N GLN A 471 0.94 -2.26 6.53
CA GLN A 471 1.86 -1.64 7.50
C GLN A 471 3.08 -2.55 7.77
N ALA A 472 2.86 -3.85 7.94
CA ALA A 472 3.91 -4.83 8.14
C ALA A 472 4.83 -4.92 6.90
N GLN A 473 4.27 -4.97 5.69
CA GLN A 473 5.05 -4.92 4.46
C GLN A 473 5.87 -3.64 4.34
N ALA A 474 5.28 -2.47 4.61
CA ALA A 474 6.00 -1.19 4.57
C ALA A 474 7.21 -1.17 5.51
N ARG A 475 7.05 -1.73 6.71
CA ARG A 475 8.14 -1.88 7.69
C ARG A 475 9.22 -2.83 7.19
N VAL A 476 8.86 -4.02 6.71
CA VAL A 476 9.81 -5.01 6.17
C VAL A 476 10.63 -4.41 5.03
N TRP A 477 10.00 -3.63 4.14
CA TRP A 477 10.71 -2.96 3.04
C TRP A 477 11.63 -1.84 3.52
N ALA A 478 11.27 -1.10 4.57
CA ALA A 478 12.14 -0.10 5.19
C ALA A 478 13.36 -0.76 5.84
N ASP A 479 13.15 -1.78 6.68
CA ASP A 479 14.21 -2.52 7.38
C ASP A 479 15.19 -3.15 6.37
N ARG A 480 14.65 -3.79 5.32
CA ARG A 480 15.46 -4.36 4.23
C ARG A 480 16.25 -3.30 3.48
N PHE A 481 15.64 -2.14 3.20
CA PHE A 481 16.34 -1.06 2.52
C PHE A 481 17.53 -0.55 3.34
N GLU A 482 17.35 -0.36 4.64
CA GLU A 482 18.41 0.07 5.54
C GLU A 482 19.55 -0.96 5.60
N GLN A 483 19.21 -2.25 5.75
CA GLN A 483 20.19 -3.34 5.76
C GLN A 483 21.01 -3.42 4.47
N GLU A 484 20.35 -3.37 3.31
CA GLU A 484 21.02 -3.45 2.01
C GLU A 484 21.91 -2.24 1.70
N ASN A 485 21.63 -1.09 2.32
CA ASN A 485 22.39 0.15 2.09
C ASN A 485 23.24 0.56 3.30
N LEU A 486 23.41 -0.32 4.30
CA LEU A 486 24.15 -0.03 5.53
C LEU A 486 25.56 0.51 5.25
N ALA A 487 26.29 -0.12 4.31
CA ALA A 487 27.63 0.33 3.92
C ALA A 487 27.65 1.76 3.32
N LEU A 488 26.58 2.18 2.63
CA LEU A 488 26.47 3.55 2.11
C LEU A 488 26.15 4.54 3.23
N ILE A 489 25.36 4.10 4.21
CA ILE A 489 24.98 4.88 5.39
C ILE A 489 26.20 5.12 6.29
N GLU A 490 26.95 4.08 6.61
CA GLU A 490 28.16 4.16 7.45
C GLU A 490 29.25 5.04 6.81
N ARG A 491 29.36 5.02 5.47
CA ARG A 491 30.28 5.89 4.72
C ARG A 491 29.78 7.33 4.58
N GLY A 492 28.55 7.61 4.98
CA GLY A 492 27.92 8.93 4.85
C GLY A 492 27.51 9.29 3.41
N TRP A 493 27.54 8.34 2.48
CA TRP A 493 27.08 8.55 1.09
C TRP A 493 25.55 8.51 1.01
N LEU A 494 24.89 7.78 1.89
CA LEU A 494 23.43 7.78 2.00
C LEU A 494 23.02 8.25 3.40
N LYS A 495 22.31 9.38 3.49
CA LYS A 495 21.64 9.79 4.73
C LYS A 495 20.19 9.35 4.66
N TYR A 496 19.83 8.30 5.40
CA TYR A 496 18.48 7.76 5.43
C TYR A 496 17.75 8.17 6.71
N PHE A 497 16.59 8.82 6.56
CA PHE A 497 15.72 9.20 7.66
C PHE A 497 14.33 8.62 7.45
N ARG A 498 13.87 7.81 8.39
CA ARG A 498 12.54 7.20 8.37
C ARG A 498 11.68 7.74 9.50
N PHE A 499 10.48 8.22 9.17
CA PHE A 499 9.51 8.68 10.17
C PHE A 499 8.19 7.92 9.97
N ASN A 500 7.65 7.34 11.04
CA ASN A 500 6.34 6.70 11.00
C ASN A 500 5.66 6.88 12.37
N VAL A 501 4.50 7.54 12.39
CA VAL A 501 3.84 7.98 13.64
C VAL A 501 3.12 6.80 14.29
N PRO A 502 3.53 6.33 15.48
CA PRO A 502 2.83 5.25 16.17
C PRO A 502 1.62 5.76 16.96
N GLY A 503 0.88 4.84 17.57
CA GLY A 503 -0.12 5.18 18.57
C GLY A 503 -1.46 5.64 17.98
N LEU A 504 -1.77 5.29 16.73
CA LEU A 504 -3.00 5.70 16.05
C LEU A 504 -4.13 4.66 16.19
N GLU A 505 -4.11 3.80 17.21
CA GLU A 505 -5.12 2.75 17.42
C GLU A 505 -6.51 3.32 17.70
N ASP A 506 -6.57 4.44 18.43
CA ASP A 506 -7.77 5.21 18.78
C ASP A 506 -8.23 6.18 17.68
N VAL A 507 -7.53 6.23 16.54
CA VAL A 507 -7.94 7.00 15.36
C VAL A 507 -8.67 6.05 14.41
N PRO A 508 -9.98 6.26 14.16
CA PRO A 508 -10.72 5.49 13.17
C PRO A 508 -10.11 5.61 11.78
N LEU A 509 -10.43 4.64 10.92
CA LEU A 509 -10.05 4.68 9.51
C LEU A 509 -10.67 5.88 8.75
N GLU A 510 -11.69 6.52 9.30
CA GLU A 510 -12.22 7.79 8.78
C GLU A 510 -11.37 9.01 9.19
N GLU A 511 -10.06 8.97 8.95
CA GLU A 511 -9.10 9.93 9.51
C GLU A 511 -9.36 11.39 9.11
N TRP A 512 -10.04 11.62 7.98
CA TRP A 512 -10.36 12.96 7.49
C TRP A 512 -11.23 13.77 8.46
N CYS A 513 -11.89 13.10 9.42
CA CYS A 513 -12.65 13.70 10.50
C CYS A 513 -11.82 13.94 11.78
N HIS A 514 -10.59 13.44 11.86
CA HIS A 514 -9.79 13.35 13.09
C HIS A 514 -8.43 14.04 12.99
N GLU A 515 -8.32 15.09 12.16
CA GLU A 515 -7.08 15.83 11.94
C GLU A 515 -6.41 16.29 13.24
N ASP A 516 -7.17 16.84 14.19
CA ASP A 516 -6.63 17.37 15.44
C ASP A 516 -5.95 16.29 16.29
N LEU A 517 -6.55 15.11 16.39
CA LEU A 517 -6.00 13.98 17.14
C LEU A 517 -4.71 13.44 16.48
N ILE A 518 -4.69 13.35 15.14
CA ILE A 518 -3.51 12.92 14.39
C ILE A 518 -2.40 13.94 14.52
N LYS A 519 -2.73 15.23 14.53
CA LYS A 519 -1.78 16.32 14.74
C LYS A 519 -1.19 16.29 16.14
N GLU A 520 -2.00 16.04 17.18
CA GLU A 520 -1.52 15.83 18.54
C GLU A 520 -0.52 14.68 18.62
N LYS A 521 -0.90 13.50 18.09
CA LYS A 521 -0.04 12.30 18.10
C LYS A 521 1.24 12.49 17.29
N THR A 522 1.15 13.15 16.13
CA THR A 522 2.31 13.48 15.31
C THR A 522 3.27 14.43 16.04
N SER A 523 2.73 15.45 16.72
CA SER A 523 3.54 16.39 17.50
C SER A 523 4.21 15.69 18.69
N ALA A 524 3.48 14.84 19.40
CA ALA A 524 4.00 14.04 20.50
C ALA A 524 5.11 13.08 20.05
N TYR A 525 4.93 12.42 18.90
CA TYR A 525 5.95 11.56 18.30
C TYR A 525 7.23 12.32 17.96
N LEU A 526 7.13 13.48 17.30
CA LEU A 526 8.28 14.30 16.94
C LEU A 526 8.99 14.92 18.17
N ALA A 527 8.28 15.11 19.28
CA ALA A 527 8.82 15.61 20.54
C ALA A 527 9.60 14.56 21.35
N GLN A 528 9.50 13.26 21.02
CA GLN A 528 10.27 12.23 21.72
C GLN A 528 11.78 12.47 21.53
N PRO A 529 12.63 12.30 22.57
CA PRO A 529 14.05 12.70 22.51
C PRO A 529 14.82 12.12 21.30
N GLU A 530 14.74 10.80 21.08
CA GLU A 530 15.44 10.15 19.97
C GLU A 530 14.86 10.52 18.60
N ILE A 531 13.53 10.65 18.51
CA ILE A 531 12.85 11.02 17.27
C ILE A 531 13.15 12.47 16.91
N GLY A 532 13.06 13.38 17.87
CA GLY A 532 13.39 14.79 17.72
C GLY A 532 14.84 14.99 17.31
N LYS A 533 15.78 14.26 17.93
CA LYS A 533 17.20 14.25 17.52
C LYS A 533 17.36 13.82 16.06
N ARG A 534 16.71 12.73 15.66
CA ARG A 534 16.73 12.26 14.26
C ARG A 534 16.07 13.25 13.30
N PHE A 535 14.97 13.86 13.71
CA PHE A 535 14.23 14.85 12.94
C PHE A 535 15.08 16.10 12.69
N TYR A 536 15.69 16.67 13.72
CA TYR A 536 16.59 17.82 13.55
C TYR A 536 17.88 17.46 12.83
N ALA A 537 18.41 16.24 12.98
CA ALA A 537 19.53 15.78 12.14
C ALA A 537 19.16 15.75 10.64
N CYS A 538 17.91 15.40 10.31
CA CYS A 538 17.38 15.48 8.94
C CYS A 538 17.28 16.94 8.46
N VAL A 539 16.69 17.83 9.28
CA VAL A 539 16.60 19.27 8.99
C VAL A 539 18.00 19.85 8.74
N ASP A 540 18.97 19.49 9.57
CA ASP A 540 20.35 19.96 9.50
C ASP A 540 21.05 19.46 8.25
N ALA A 541 20.87 18.18 7.90
CA ALA A 541 21.42 17.62 6.68
C ALA A 541 20.90 18.32 5.41
N ILE A 542 19.60 18.64 5.38
CA ILE A 542 18.98 19.34 4.26
C ILE A 542 19.39 20.81 4.22
N THR A 543 19.29 21.52 5.34
CA THR A 543 19.61 22.96 5.41
C THR A 543 21.09 23.23 5.11
N ALA A 544 22.00 22.35 5.55
CA ALA A 544 23.42 22.45 5.19
C ALA A 544 23.65 22.37 3.68
N LEU A 545 22.84 21.60 2.95
CA LEU A 545 22.89 21.54 1.49
C LEU A 545 22.31 22.81 0.86
N LEU A 546 21.15 23.27 1.34
CA LEU A 546 20.44 24.41 0.77
C LEU A 546 21.18 25.75 0.98
N LEU A 547 21.92 25.87 2.07
CA LEU A 547 22.70 27.06 2.42
C LEU A 547 24.14 27.01 1.89
N ALA A 548 24.58 25.86 1.34
CA ALA A 548 25.92 25.76 0.78
C ALA A 548 26.06 26.68 -0.45
N PRO A 549 27.16 27.44 -0.58
CA PRO A 549 27.40 28.22 -1.79
C PRO A 549 27.47 27.29 -3.00
N PRO A 550 26.93 27.71 -4.17
CA PRO A 550 27.07 26.92 -5.41
C PRO A 550 28.57 26.72 -5.68
N ARG A 551 28.98 25.45 -5.77
CA ARG A 551 30.36 25.06 -6.05
C ARG A 551 30.70 25.17 -7.52
#